data_AF-A0A1W9RL24-F1
#
_entry.id   AF-A0A1W9RL24-F1
#
_cell.length_a   1.000
_cell.length_b   1.000
_cell.length_c   1.000
_cell.angle_alpha   90.00
_cell.angle_beta   90.00
_cell.angle_gamma   90.00
#
_symmetry.space_group_name_H-M   'P 1'
#
loop_
_entity.id
_entity.type
_entity.pdbx_description
1 polymer ?
#
loop_
_entity_poly.entity_id
_entity_poly.type
_entity_poly.pdbx_seq_one_letter_code
_entity_poly.pdbx_strand_id
1 'polypeptide(L)'
;MKAGIIKENILVKDVVLIFFFSFLMTISSQIRLYLFFTPVPVTLQTLVLFLSIFYLRQKAFFSQFFWILLGIIGVPVFAKEGGLFYLFGPTGGYILGFLSSCLIFPYFFDILRRKNFFIFFLLYFLINLWIYLEK
;
A
#
# COMPACT_ATOMS: atom_id res chain seq x y z
N MET A 1 -33.96 6.68 13.68
CA MET A 1 -33.20 7.91 13.37
C MET A 1 -31.71 7.84 13.77
N LYS A 2 -31.33 7.42 15.00
CA LYS A 2 -29.91 7.32 15.43
C LYS A 2 -29.01 6.40 14.59
N ALA A 3 -29.54 5.29 14.05
CA ALA A 3 -28.75 4.35 13.25
C ALA A 3 -28.23 4.93 11.92
N GLY A 4 -28.96 5.87 11.30
CA GLY A 4 -28.52 6.55 10.07
C GLY A 4 -27.33 7.46 10.31
N ILE A 5 -27.39 8.26 11.39
CA ILE A 5 -26.34 9.21 11.79
C ILE A 5 -25.03 8.48 12.13
N ILE A 6 -25.11 7.32 12.80
CA ILE A 6 -23.92 6.52 13.14
C ILE A 6 -23.25 5.96 11.88
N LYS A 7 -24.04 5.53 10.90
CA LYS A 7 -23.54 4.96 9.64
C LYS A 7 -22.87 6.02 8.77
N GLU A 8 -23.41 7.23 8.71
CA GLU A 8 -22.80 8.37 8.01
C GLU A 8 -21.43 8.72 8.59
N ASN A 9 -21.29 8.82 9.92
CA ASN A 9 -20.01 9.11 10.56
C ASN A 9 -18.94 8.04 10.29
N ILE A 10 -19.33 6.76 10.21
CA ILE A 10 -18.43 5.67 9.87
C ILE A 10 -17.96 5.78 8.41
N LEU A 11 -18.89 6.06 7.49
CA LEU A 11 -18.55 6.21 6.07
C LEU A 11 -17.61 7.40 5.83
N VAL A 12 -17.89 8.56 6.44
CA VAL A 12 -17.01 9.73 6.35
C VAL A 12 -15.61 9.40 6.89
N LYS A 13 -15.53 8.71 8.04
CA LYS A 13 -14.25 8.27 8.60
C LYS A 13 -13.48 7.34 7.66
N ASP A 14 -14.14 6.37 7.03
CA ASP A 14 -13.50 5.46 6.08
C ASP A 14 -12.94 6.20 4.88
N VAL A 15 -13.72 7.13 4.30
CA VAL A 15 -13.31 7.94 3.16
C VAL A 15 -12.10 8.80 3.52
N VAL A 16 -12.12 9.45 4.68
CA VAL A 16 -10.98 10.24 5.18
C VAL A 16 -9.74 9.36 5.35
N LEU A 17 -9.88 8.17 5.91
CA LEU A 17 -8.77 7.23 6.06
C LEU A 17 -8.22 6.73 4.71
N ILE A 18 -9.08 6.50 3.72
CA ILE A 18 -8.68 6.11 2.36
C ILE A 18 -7.80 7.21 1.74
N PHE A 19 -8.22 8.47 1.80
CA PHE A 19 -7.41 9.58 1.28
C PHE A 19 -6.12 9.77 2.09
N PHE A 20 -6.20 9.65 3.41
CA PHE A 20 -5.04 9.77 4.30
C PHE A 20 -3.96 8.73 3.98
N PHE A 21 -4.34 7.45 3.82
CA PHE A 21 -3.37 6.39 3.49
C PHE A 21 -2.82 6.52 2.06
N SER A 22 -3.62 6.99 1.10
CA SER A 22 -3.13 7.29 -0.25
C SER A 22 -2.08 8.41 -0.25
N PHE A 23 -2.31 9.46 0.54
CA PHE A 23 -1.33 10.52 0.74
C PHE A 23 -0.08 10.01 1.46
N LEU A 24 -0.25 9.17 2.48
CA LEU A 24 0.87 8.57 3.21
C LEU A 24 1.70 7.62 2.32
N MET A 25 1.07 6.92 1.37
CA MET A 25 1.75 6.11 0.35
C MET A 25 2.60 6.96 -0.59
N THR A 26 2.12 8.16 -0.91
CA THR A 26 2.85 9.14 -1.71
C THR A 26 4.08 9.66 -0.97
N ILE A 27 3.94 10.05 0.30
CA ILE A 27 5.09 10.53 1.09
C ILE A 27 6.11 9.41 1.29
N SER A 28 5.65 8.21 1.64
CA SER A 28 6.54 7.07 1.88
C SER A 28 7.22 6.54 0.62
N SER A 29 6.72 6.85 -0.58
CA SER A 29 7.39 6.56 -1.85
C SER A 29 8.63 7.42 -2.07
N GLN A 30 8.66 8.62 -1.46
CA GLN A 30 9.79 9.53 -1.55
C GLN A 30 10.95 9.13 -0.62
N ILE A 31 10.63 8.43 0.48
CA ILE A 31 11.63 7.88 1.39
C ILE A 31 12.11 6.55 0.81
N ARG A 32 13.14 6.64 -0.03
CA ARG A 32 13.62 5.53 -0.85
C ARG A 32 15.13 5.37 -0.75
N LEU A 33 15.58 4.12 -0.67
CA LEU A 33 16.98 3.73 -0.67
C LEU A 33 17.30 3.03 -1.99
N TYR A 34 18.21 3.62 -2.76
CA TYR A 34 18.72 3.01 -3.97
C TYR A 34 19.82 2.01 -3.61
N LEU A 35 19.66 0.79 -4.07
CA LEU A 35 20.65 -0.27 -3.94
C LEU A 35 21.44 -0.32 -5.25
N PHE A 36 22.76 -0.51 -5.18
CA PHE A 36 23.63 -0.49 -6.37
C PHE A 36 23.38 -1.65 -7.34
N PHE A 37 22.73 -2.72 -6.88
CA PHE A 37 22.48 -3.96 -7.63
C PHE A 37 21.07 -4.04 -8.23
N THR A 38 20.09 -3.25 -7.76
CA THR A 38 18.71 -3.31 -8.28
C THR A 38 18.18 -1.96 -8.79
N PRO A 39 17.42 -1.96 -9.91
CA PRO A 39 16.78 -0.74 -10.42
C PRO A 39 15.54 -0.32 -9.61
N VAL A 40 15.05 -1.20 -8.74
CA VAL A 40 13.85 -0.98 -7.91
C VAL A 40 14.31 -0.51 -6.53
N PRO A 41 13.95 0.71 -6.10
CA PRO A 41 14.36 1.20 -4.80
C PRO A 41 13.55 0.55 -3.67
N VAL A 42 14.19 0.34 -2.52
CA VAL A 42 13.49 -0.05 -1.29
C VAL A 42 12.81 1.19 -0.71
N THR A 43 11.50 1.13 -0.49
CA THR A 43 10.71 2.27 0.02
C THR A 43 9.99 1.92 1.32
N LEU A 44 9.59 2.96 2.06
CA LEU A 44 8.73 2.82 3.24
C LEU A 44 7.26 2.50 2.89
N GLN A 45 6.92 2.39 1.60
CA GLN A 45 5.55 2.15 1.15
C GLN A 45 5.01 0.80 1.61
N THR A 46 5.87 -0.21 1.72
CA THR A 46 5.47 -1.53 2.22
C THR A 46 4.91 -1.41 3.65
N LEU A 47 5.55 -0.63 4.52
CA LEU A 47 5.05 -0.35 5.87
C LEU A 47 3.68 0.33 5.81
N VAL A 48 3.53 1.37 5.01
CA VAL A 48 2.25 2.10 4.88
C VAL A 48 1.13 1.20 4.32
N LEU A 49 1.45 0.32 3.37
CA LEU A 49 0.53 -0.67 2.83
C LEU A 49 -0.03 -1.56 3.95
N PHE A 50 0.83 -2.11 4.82
CA PHE A 50 0.39 -2.93 5.94
C PHE A 50 -0.46 -2.16 6.95
N LEU A 51 -0.10 -0.91 7.30
CA LEU A 51 -0.97 -0.09 8.14
C LEU A 51 -2.33 0.15 7.47
N SER A 52 -2.35 0.44 6.18
CA SER A 52 -3.62 0.65 5.46
C SER A 52 -4.50 -0.60 5.53
N ILE A 53 -3.93 -1.80 5.33
CA ILE A 53 -4.62 -3.09 5.48
C ILE A 53 -5.10 -3.31 6.90
N PHE A 54 -4.29 -2.97 7.91
CA PHE A 54 -4.65 -3.13 9.32
C PHE A 54 -5.85 -2.26 9.72
N TYR A 55 -5.87 -0.99 9.28
CA TYR A 55 -6.92 -0.03 9.66
C TYR A 55 -8.17 -0.09 8.77
N LEU A 56 -8.00 -0.27 7.46
CA LEU A 56 -9.08 -0.24 6.47
C LEU A 56 -9.57 -1.62 6.04
N ARG A 57 -8.81 -2.70 6.36
CA ARG A 57 -9.09 -4.06 5.88
C ARG A 57 -9.27 -4.08 4.35
N GLN A 58 -10.39 -4.61 3.87
CA GLN A 58 -10.73 -4.67 2.45
C GLN A 58 -10.81 -3.27 1.80
N LYS A 59 -11.13 -2.22 2.57
CA LYS A 59 -11.20 -0.85 2.06
C LYS A 59 -9.82 -0.26 1.73
N ALA A 60 -8.74 -0.90 2.19
CA ALA A 60 -7.38 -0.51 1.83
C ALA A 60 -7.16 -0.57 0.31
N PHE A 61 -7.89 -1.46 -0.39
CA PHE A 61 -7.91 -1.53 -1.85
C PHE A 61 -8.23 -0.17 -2.46
N PHE A 62 -9.25 0.56 -1.95
CA PHE A 62 -9.61 1.87 -2.49
C PHE A 62 -8.52 2.92 -2.27
N SER A 63 -7.79 2.86 -1.15
CA SER A 63 -6.64 3.74 -0.89
C SER A 63 -5.54 3.52 -1.94
N GLN A 64 -5.19 2.26 -2.20
CA GLN A 64 -4.12 1.93 -3.16
C GLN A 64 -4.56 2.15 -4.59
N PHE A 65 -5.81 1.84 -4.91
CA PHE A 65 -6.39 2.12 -6.21
C PHE A 65 -6.38 3.62 -6.51
N PHE A 66 -6.80 4.45 -5.55
CA PHE A 66 -6.76 5.91 -5.71
C PHE A 66 -5.33 6.43 -5.87
N TRP A 67 -4.38 5.92 -5.06
CA TRP A 67 -2.96 6.25 -5.20
C TRP A 67 -2.41 5.88 -6.60
N ILE A 68 -2.77 4.71 -7.13
CA ILE A 68 -2.39 4.27 -8.48
C ILE A 68 -3.00 5.18 -9.55
N LEU A 69 -4.28 5.55 -9.43
CA LEU A 69 -4.95 6.44 -10.37
C LEU A 69 -4.25 7.80 -10.45
N LEU A 70 -3.89 8.39 -9.31
CA LEU A 70 -3.11 9.63 -9.27
C LEU A 70 -1.79 9.48 -10.04
N GLY A 71 -1.09 8.36 -9.81
CA GLY A 71 0.13 8.04 -10.52
C GLY A 71 -0.07 7.88 -12.03
N ILE A 72 -1.13 7.19 -12.47
CA ILE A 72 -1.42 6.99 -13.90
C ILE A 72 -1.67 8.32 -14.62
N ILE A 73 -2.40 9.25 -13.98
CA ILE A 73 -2.72 10.58 -14.53
C ILE A 73 -1.46 11.46 -14.66
N GLY A 74 -0.32 11.04 -14.09
CA GLY A 74 0.96 11.73 -14.22
C GLY A 74 1.38 12.50 -12.98
N VAL A 75 0.62 12.41 -11.88
CA VAL A 75 1.04 12.99 -10.60
C VAL A 75 2.26 12.19 -10.10
N PRO A 76 3.35 12.84 -9.66
CA PRO A 76 4.59 12.16 -9.26
C PRO A 76 4.46 11.51 -7.87
N VAL A 77 3.54 10.55 -7.74
CA VAL A 77 3.26 9.85 -6.48
C VAL A 77 4.06 8.57 -6.30
N PHE A 78 4.65 8.02 -7.37
CA PHE A 78 5.53 6.87 -7.28
C PHE A 78 6.96 7.27 -6.89
N ALA A 79 7.79 6.27 -6.62
CA ALA A 79 9.13 6.46 -6.08
C ALA A 79 10.12 7.16 -7.03
N LYS A 80 9.84 7.28 -8.33
CA LYS A 80 10.71 8.01 -9.26
C LYS A 80 9.94 9.09 -9.99
N GLU A 81 8.88 8.69 -10.68
CA GLU A 81 8.08 9.56 -11.55
C GLU A 81 6.60 9.19 -11.46
N GLY A 82 5.74 9.95 -12.14
CA GLY A 82 4.36 9.56 -12.42
C GLY A 82 4.21 9.06 -13.86
N GLY A 83 3.02 8.60 -14.21
CA GLY A 83 2.61 8.28 -15.57
C GLY A 83 2.32 6.81 -15.81
N LEU A 84 1.46 6.53 -16.78
CA LEU A 84 1.05 5.18 -17.17
C LEU A 84 2.25 4.27 -17.50
N PHE A 85 3.27 4.80 -18.19
CA PHE A 85 4.46 4.04 -18.57
C PHE A 85 5.27 3.53 -17.36
N TYR A 86 5.16 4.16 -16.20
CA TYR A 86 5.81 3.71 -14.97
C TYR A 86 5.33 2.32 -14.53
N LEU A 87 4.07 1.96 -14.84
CA LEU A 87 3.49 0.64 -14.54
C LEU A 87 4.03 -0.47 -15.45
N PHE A 88 4.63 -0.13 -16.59
CA PHE A 88 5.28 -1.10 -17.48
C PHE A 88 6.79 -1.20 -17.21
N GLY A 89 7.31 -0.40 -16.28
CA GLY A 89 8.68 -0.46 -15.82
C GLY A 89 8.93 -1.56 -14.78
N PRO A 90 10.18 -1.70 -14.30
CA PRO A 90 10.57 -2.75 -13.35
C PRO A 90 9.83 -2.67 -12.00
N THR A 91 9.29 -1.50 -11.65
CA THR A 91 8.51 -1.22 -10.43
C THR A 91 7.01 -1.54 -10.59
N GLY A 92 6.52 -1.72 -11.81
CA GLY A 92 5.09 -1.91 -12.07
C GLY A 92 4.50 -3.14 -11.40
N GLY A 93 5.24 -4.25 -11.41
CA GLY A 93 4.86 -5.49 -10.73
C GLY A 93 4.69 -5.30 -9.21
N TYR A 94 5.50 -4.45 -8.58
CA TYR A 94 5.36 -4.14 -7.15
C TYR A 94 4.11 -3.33 -6.87
N ILE A 95 3.77 -2.36 -7.72
CA ILE A 95 2.54 -1.55 -7.59
C ILE A 95 1.30 -2.43 -7.70
N LEU A 96 1.24 -3.29 -8.71
CA LEU A 96 0.14 -4.25 -8.86
C LEU A 96 0.10 -5.26 -7.71
N GLY A 97 1.27 -5.69 -7.22
CA GLY A 97 1.42 -6.53 -6.05
C GLY A 97 0.88 -5.88 -4.77
N PHE A 98 1.03 -4.57 -4.59
CA PHE A 98 0.45 -3.84 -3.47
C PHE A 98 -1.08 -3.84 -3.54
N LEU A 99 -1.64 -3.64 -4.74
CA LEU A 99 -3.08 -3.66 -4.94
C LEU A 99 -3.69 -5.05 -4.69
N SER A 100 -3.06 -6.12 -5.19
CA SER A 100 -3.50 -7.49 -4.94
C SER A 100 -3.33 -7.90 -3.47
N SER A 101 -2.28 -7.41 -2.79
CA SER A 101 -2.09 -7.63 -1.36
C SER A 101 -3.27 -7.11 -0.54
N CYS A 102 -3.86 -5.96 -0.92
CA CYS A 102 -5.05 -5.43 -0.25
C CYS A 102 -6.31 -6.29 -0.42
N LEU A 103 -6.36 -7.20 -1.39
CA LEU A 103 -7.50 -8.13 -1.54
C LEU A 103 -7.29 -9.40 -0.72
N ILE A 104 -6.06 -9.91 -0.73
CA ILE A 104 -5.73 -11.22 -0.13
C ILE A 104 -5.55 -11.08 1.39
N PHE A 105 -4.72 -10.14 1.84
CA PHE A 105 -4.30 -10.07 3.24
C PHE A 105 -5.43 -9.81 4.24
N PRO A 106 -6.40 -8.90 3.97
CA PRO A 106 -7.51 -8.67 4.88
C PRO A 106 -8.39 -9.90 5.13
N TYR A 107 -8.47 -10.84 4.18
CA TYR A 107 -9.25 -12.07 4.35
C TYR A 107 -8.62 -12.97 5.42
N PHE A 108 -7.29 -13.06 5.41
CA PHE A 108 -6.55 -13.81 6.43
C PHE A 108 -6.42 -13.03 7.74
N PHE A 109 -6.69 -11.73 7.77
CA PHE A 109 -6.52 -10.89 8.94
C PHE A 109 -7.39 -11.32 10.13
N ASP A 110 -8.60 -11.85 9.89
CA ASP A 110 -9.47 -12.39 10.95
C ASP A 110 -8.95 -13.73 11.52
N ILE A 111 -8.26 -14.51 10.69
CA ILE A 111 -7.62 -15.78 11.09
C ILE A 111 -6.28 -15.51 11.79
N LEU A 112 -5.58 -14.46 11.35
CA LEU A 112 -4.29 -14.01 11.86
C LEU A 112 -4.48 -13.05 13.02
N ARG A 113 -4.78 -13.60 14.20
CA ARG A 113 -4.86 -12.89 15.50
C ARG A 113 -3.73 -11.85 15.64
N ARG A 114 -4.02 -10.63 16.12
CA ARG A 114 -3.11 -9.44 16.14
C ARG A 114 -1.63 -9.69 16.46
N LYS A 115 -1.27 -10.66 17.31
CA LYS A 115 0.14 -10.98 17.62
C LYS A 115 0.91 -11.50 16.41
N ASN A 116 0.24 -12.15 15.46
CA ASN A 116 0.87 -12.72 14.29
C ASN A 116 1.01 -11.71 13.14
N PHE A 117 0.26 -10.60 13.15
CA PHE A 117 0.35 -9.57 12.12
C PHE A 117 1.77 -8.99 12.00
N PHE A 118 2.42 -8.71 13.14
CA PHE A 118 3.82 -8.26 13.14
C PHE A 118 4.76 -9.30 12.56
N ILE A 119 4.53 -10.59 12.81
CA ILE A 119 5.34 -11.68 12.25
C ILE A 119 5.14 -11.74 10.73
N PHE A 120 3.92 -11.62 10.22
CA PHE A 120 3.64 -11.57 8.79
C PHE A 120 4.24 -10.33 8.12
N PHE A 121 4.17 -9.18 8.78
CA PHE A 121 4.86 -7.97 8.35
C PHE A 121 6.38 -8.19 8.25
N LEU A 122 6.98 -8.78 9.28
CA LEU A 122 8.41 -9.09 9.31
C LEU A 122 8.80 -10.11 8.23
N LEU A 123 8.01 -11.16 8.05
CA LEU A 123 8.21 -12.16 7.00
C LEU A 123 8.08 -11.53 5.61
N TYR A 124 7.06 -10.71 5.36
CA TYR A 124 6.90 -10.02 4.09
C TYR A 124 8.05 -9.04 3.83
N PHE A 125 8.51 -8.33 4.86
CA PHE A 125 9.67 -7.45 4.78
C PHE A 125 10.94 -8.23 4.47
N LEU A 126 11.18 -9.36 5.15
CA LEU A 126 12.30 -10.27 4.89
C LEU A 126 12.24 -10.87 3.48
N ILE A 127 11.06 -11.29 3.01
CA ILE A 127 10.85 -11.79 1.65
C ILE A 127 11.14 -10.69 0.63
N ASN A 128 10.69 -9.46 0.87
CA ASN A 128 11.01 -8.34 -0.01
C ASN A 128 12.53 -8.11 -0.04
N LEU A 129 13.20 -8.04 1.11
CA LEU A 129 14.65 -7.92 1.17
C LEU A 129 15.36 -9.05 0.44
N TRP A 130 14.89 -10.30 0.59
CA TRP A 130 15.42 -11.45 -0.12
C TRP A 130 15.29 -11.30 -1.64
N ILE A 131 14.11 -10.93 -2.14
CA ILE A 131 13.87 -10.67 -3.56
C ILE A 131 14.77 -9.54 -4.08
N TYR A 132 15.05 -8.53 -3.24
CA TYR A 132 16.00 -7.48 -3.59
C TYR A 132 17.43 -8.03 -3.69
N LEU A 133 17.86 -8.91 -2.79
CA LEU A 133 19.21 -9.50 -2.78
C LEU A 133 19.50 -10.43 -3.97
N GLU A 134 18.48 -11.05 -4.56
CA GLU A 134 18.63 -11.96 -5.71
C GLU A 134 18.68 -11.27 -7.08
N LYS A 135 18.33 -9.98 -7.16
CA LYS A 135 18.29 -9.20 -8.41
C LYS A 135 19.51 -8.30 -8.55
#